data_AF-A0A0G1FIB9-F1
#
_entry.id   AF-A0A0G1FIB9-F1
#
_cell.length_a   1.000
_cell.length_b   1.000
_cell.length_c   1.000
_cell.angle_alpha   90.00
_cell.angle_beta   90.00
_cell.angle_gamma   90.00
#
_symmetry.space_group_name_H-M   'P 1'
#
loop_
_entity.id
_entity.type
_entity.pdbx_description
1 polymer ?
#
loop_
_entity_poly.entity_id
_entity_poly.type
_entity_poly.pdbx_seq_one_letter_code
_entity_poly.pdbx_strand_id
1 'polypeptide(L)' 'MTTPTSAATDTDSDGLTDEQEIGLYATDPNLTDTDADGYSD' A
#
# COMPACT_ATOMS: atom_id res chain seq x y z
N MET A 1 4.06 -12.60 20.37
CA MET A 1 3.94 -12.24 18.95
C MET A 1 2.46 -12.12 18.59
N THR A 2 1.82 -11.02 18.96
CA THR A 2 0.50 -10.66 18.44
C THR A 2 0.72 -9.88 17.16
N THR A 3 0.55 -10.51 16.01
CA THR A 3 0.52 -9.81 14.71
C THR A 3 -0.64 -8.81 14.73
N PRO A 4 -0.39 -7.49 14.62
CA PRO A 4 -1.47 -6.55 14.36
C PRO A 4 -2.10 -6.89 13.01
N THR A 5 -3.40 -6.65 12.86
CA THR A 5 -4.13 -6.93 11.61
C THR A 5 -3.70 -5.95 10.51
N SER A 6 -3.42 -6.49 9.32
CA SER A 6 -3.33 -5.77 8.06
C SER A 6 -4.56 -4.87 7.87
N ALA A 7 -4.32 -3.58 8.05
CA ALA A 7 -5.26 -2.48 7.91
C ALA A 7 -4.44 -1.17 7.92
N ALA A 8 -3.64 -0.99 8.98
CA ALA A 8 -2.52 -0.05 9.04
C ALA A 8 -1.18 -0.76 8.81
N THR A 9 -1.15 -1.67 7.83
CA THR A 9 0.07 -2.25 7.28
C THR A 9 0.38 -1.51 5.98
N ASP A 10 1.66 -1.29 5.76
CA ASP A 10 2.28 -0.62 4.62
C ASP A 10 3.24 -1.70 4.07
N THR A 11 2.80 -2.41 3.02
CA THR A 11 3.33 -3.74 2.67
C THR A 11 4.59 -3.65 1.81
N ASP A 12 4.69 -2.62 0.97
CA ASP A 12 5.85 -2.34 0.10
C ASP A 12 6.73 -1.18 0.65
N SER A 13 6.18 -0.33 1.54
CA SER A 13 6.84 0.79 2.22
C SER A 13 6.94 2.11 1.44
N ASP A 14 5.90 2.49 0.69
CA ASP A 14 5.79 3.80 0.02
C ASP A 14 5.30 4.94 0.95
N GLY A 15 4.49 4.61 1.97
CA GLY A 15 3.89 5.53 2.93
C GLY A 15 2.36 5.63 2.90
N LEU A 16 1.68 4.88 2.02
CA LEU A 16 0.27 4.53 2.12
C LEU A 16 0.09 3.32 3.04
N THR A 17 -1.10 2.71 3.02
CA THR A 17 -1.40 1.46 3.74
C THR A 17 -2.36 0.60 2.92
N ASP A 18 -2.36 -0.71 3.13
CA ASP A 18 -3.17 -1.66 2.36
C ASP A 18 -4.65 -1.23 2.24
N GLU A 19 -5.23 -0.62 3.30
CA GLU A 19 -6.64 -0.16 3.33
C GLU A 19 -6.85 1.22 2.65
N GLN A 20 -5.81 2.03 2.51
CA GLN A 20 -5.81 3.25 1.70
C GLN A 20 -5.68 2.90 0.21
N GLU A 21 -4.73 2.07 -0.16
CA GLU A 21 -4.46 1.69 -1.55
C GLU A 21 -5.67 1.00 -2.18
N ILE A 22 -6.16 -0.07 -1.56
CA ILE A 22 -7.35 -0.79 -2.05
C ILE A 22 -8.62 0.07 -1.93
N GLY A 23 -8.71 0.95 -0.92
CA GLY A 23 -9.95 1.63 -0.53
C GLY A 23 -10.17 3.04 -1.09
N LEU A 24 -9.09 3.80 -1.35
CA LEU A 24 -9.12 5.20 -1.80
C LEU A 24 -8.52 5.36 -3.21
N TYR A 25 -7.40 4.69 -3.51
CA TYR A 25 -6.61 4.91 -4.73
C TYR A 25 -6.85 3.85 -5.82
N ALA A 26 -7.22 2.63 -5.41
CA ALA A 26 -7.35 1.42 -6.23
C ALA A 26 -6.03 0.93 -6.86
N THR A 27 -4.94 1.04 -6.10
CA THR A 27 -3.56 0.64 -6.43
C THR A 27 -3.23 -0.77 -5.89
N ASP A 28 -2.02 -1.32 -6.16
CA ASP A 28 -1.62 -2.66 -5.71
C ASP A 28 -0.65 -2.57 -4.51
N PRO A 29 -1.03 -3.01 -3.29
CA PRO A 29 -0.22 -2.93 -2.06
C PRO A 29 0.99 -3.87 -2.01
N ASN A 30 1.58 -4.13 -3.17
CA ASN A 30 2.84 -4.85 -3.36
C ASN A 30 3.79 -4.06 -4.29
N LEU A 31 3.41 -2.85 -4.72
CA LEU A 31 4.10 -2.04 -5.73
C LEU A 31 4.14 -0.55 -5.37
N THR A 32 5.34 -0.02 -5.10
CA THR A 32 5.66 1.39 -4.78
C THR A 32 5.47 2.38 -5.96
N ASP A 33 4.82 1.93 -7.03
CA ASP A 33 4.62 2.57 -8.34
C ASP A 33 3.74 1.62 -9.18
N THR A 34 2.40 1.70 -9.01
CA THR A 34 1.47 0.74 -9.61
C THR A 34 1.32 0.89 -11.14
N ASP A 35 1.46 2.11 -11.69
CA ASP A 35 1.30 2.38 -13.13
C ASP A 35 2.62 2.53 -13.93
N ALA A 36 3.76 2.52 -13.23
CA ALA A 36 5.12 2.58 -13.74
C ALA A 36 5.52 3.93 -14.39
N ASP A 37 4.98 5.06 -13.90
CA ASP A 37 5.37 6.40 -14.35
C ASP A 37 6.65 6.95 -13.67
N GLY A 38 7.06 6.34 -12.55
CA GLY A 38 8.26 6.71 -11.79
C GLY A 38 8.03 7.55 -10.53
N TYR A 39 6.77 7.77 -10.14
CA TYR A 39 6.37 8.25 -8.81
C TYR A 39 5.74 7.11 -7.98
N SER A 40 5.50 7.37 -6.70
CA SER A 40 4.69 6.49 -5.84
C SER A 40 3.24 6.98 -5.80
N ASP A 41 2.33 6.10 -5.39
CA ASP A 41 0.88 6.17 -5.59
C ASP A 41 0.12 7.23 -4.72
#